data_AF-A0A3M2WKY0-F1
#
_entry.id   AF-A0A3M2WKY0-F1
#
_cell.length_a   1.000
_cell.length_b   1.000
_cell.length_c   1.000
_cell.angle_alpha   90.00
_cell.angle_beta   90.00
_cell.angle_gamma   90.00
#
_symmetry.space_group_name_H-M   'P 1'
#
loop_
_entity.id
_entity.type
_entity.pdbx_description
1 polymer ?
#
loop_
_entity_poly.entity_id
_entity_poly.type
_entity_poly.pdbx_seq_one_letter_code
_entity_poly.pdbx_strand_id
1 'polypeptide(L)'
;MTPATIPDPDLKYLQKVLLEMLAIPSPTGFTDTIVRYVAERLEELGIPFELTRRGTIRATLKGKQNSPDRAVSAHLDTIGASVREVKDNGRLALAA
;
A
#
# COMPACT_ATOMS: atom_id res chain seq x y z
N MET A 1 -21.32 -17.15 -21.60
CA MET A 1 -21.12 -15.98 -20.72
C MET A 1 -20.95 -14.77 -21.61
N THR A 2 -21.88 -13.82 -21.58
CA THR A 2 -21.71 -12.53 -22.24
C THR A 2 -20.49 -11.85 -21.60
N PRO A 3 -19.49 -11.37 -22.36
CA PRO A 3 -18.37 -10.65 -21.77
C PRO A 3 -18.93 -9.45 -21.02
N ALA A 4 -18.68 -9.39 -19.72
CA ALA A 4 -19.03 -8.23 -18.93
C ALA A 4 -18.19 -7.06 -19.46
N THR A 5 -18.85 -5.98 -19.87
CA THR A 5 -18.15 -4.73 -20.20
C THR A 5 -17.43 -4.26 -18.94
N ILE A 6 -16.10 -4.27 -18.99
CA ILE A 6 -15.28 -3.74 -17.89
C ILE A 6 -15.44 -2.21 -17.94
N PRO A 7 -15.81 -1.56 -16.84
CA PRO A 7 -15.92 -0.11 -16.81
C PRO A 7 -14.54 0.53 -17.01
N ASP A 8 -14.51 1.72 -17.61
CA ASP A 8 -13.29 2.52 -17.68
C ASP A 8 -12.82 2.88 -16.25
N PRO A 9 -11.51 2.89 -16.00
CA PRO A 9 -10.98 3.28 -14.70
C PRO A 9 -11.23 4.77 -14.43
N ASP A 10 -11.57 5.12 -13.20
CA ASP A 10 -11.64 6.52 -12.76
C ASP A 10 -10.21 7.09 -12.59
N LEU A 11 -9.69 7.67 -13.66
CA LEU A 11 -8.34 8.23 -13.69
C LEU A 11 -8.15 9.39 -12.69
N LYS A 12 -9.20 10.15 -12.39
CA LYS A 12 -9.11 11.27 -11.44
C LYS A 12 -8.93 10.74 -10.03
N TYR A 13 -9.72 9.74 -9.65
CA TYR A 13 -9.57 9.06 -8.37
C TYR A 13 -8.18 8.40 -8.25
N LEU A 14 -7.77 7.65 -9.27
CA LEU A 14 -6.46 6.97 -9.26
C LEU A 14 -5.30 7.95 -9.11
N GLN A 15 -5.31 9.06 -9.86
CA GLN A 15 -4.26 10.07 -9.77
C GLN A 15 -4.24 10.75 -8.39
N LYS A 16 -5.41 11.09 -7.84
CA LYS A 16 -5.51 11.67 -6.50
C LYS A 16 -4.91 10.74 -5.44
N VAL A 17 -5.36 9.48 -5.39
CA VAL A 17 -4.88 8.50 -4.40
C VAL A 17 -3.40 8.23 -4.57
N LEU A 18 -2.90 8.11 -5.80
CA LEU A 18 -1.47 7.93 -6.06
C LEU A 18 -0.64 9.08 -5.50
N LEU A 19 -1.05 10.33 -5.74
CA LEU A 19 -0.33 11.50 -5.24
C LEU A 19 -0.36 11.58 -3.71
N GLU A 20 -1.50 11.25 -3.09
CA GLU A 20 -1.63 11.17 -1.63
C GLU A 20 -0.71 10.08 -1.04
N MET A 21 -0.66 8.89 -1.66
CA MET A 21 0.25 7.80 -1.25
C MET A 21 1.72 8.19 -1.40
N LEU A 22 2.11 8.80 -2.52
CA LEU A 22 3.49 9.23 -2.78
C LEU A 22 3.97 10.34 -1.82
N ALA A 23 3.05 11.13 -1.26
CA ALA A 23 3.37 12.15 -0.28
C ALA A 23 3.63 11.58 1.13
N ILE A 24 3.29 10.31 1.39
CA ILE A 24 3.50 9.64 2.66
C ILE A 24 4.82 8.86 2.61
N PRO A 25 5.86 9.24 3.39
CA PRO A 25 7.08 8.46 3.45
C PRO A 25 6.82 7.07 4.03
N SER A 26 7.28 6.03 3.33
CA SER A 26 7.11 4.64 3.75
C SER A 26 8.35 3.79 3.50
N PRO A 27 9.56 4.21 3.94
CA PRO A 27 10.75 3.40 3.70
C PRO A 27 10.58 2.01 4.33
N THR A 28 11.18 0.99 3.71
CA THR A 28 11.10 -0.39 4.22
C THR A 28 11.40 -0.45 5.72
N GLY A 29 10.48 -1.07 6.48
CA GLY A 29 10.54 -1.13 7.94
C GLY A 29 9.79 -0.02 8.69
N PHE A 30 9.34 1.03 8.00
CA PHE A 30 8.58 2.16 8.55
C PHE A 30 7.34 2.47 7.69
N THR A 31 6.41 1.52 7.61
CA THR A 31 5.25 1.59 6.71
C THR A 31 3.91 1.83 7.41
N ASP A 32 3.89 1.99 8.74
CA ASP A 32 2.64 2.07 9.52
C ASP A 32 1.70 3.17 9.03
N THR A 33 2.25 4.35 8.67
CA THR A 33 1.45 5.49 8.20
C THR A 33 0.77 5.20 6.86
N ILE A 34 1.51 4.66 5.87
CA ILE A 34 0.92 4.32 4.57
C ILE A 34 -0.06 3.14 4.68
N VAL A 35 0.21 2.18 5.57
CA VAL A 35 -0.68 1.06 5.86
C VAL A 35 -2.02 1.56 6.41
N ARG A 36 -2.00 2.51 7.35
CA ARG A 36 -3.23 3.13 7.88
C ARG A 36 -4.00 3.88 6.80
N TYR A 37 -3.31 4.68 5.99
CA TYR A 37 -3.96 5.39 4.88
C TYR A 37 -4.65 4.43 3.90
N VAL A 38 -3.98 3.35 3.48
CA VAL A 38 -4.57 2.36 2.57
C VAL A 38 -5.72 1.60 3.23
N ALA A 39 -5.61 1.28 4.53
CA ALA A 39 -6.70 0.68 5.29
C ALA A 39 -7.96 1.57 5.28
N GLU A 40 -7.83 2.87 5.56
CA GLU A 40 -8.94 3.84 5.47
C GLU A 40 -9.54 3.92 4.06
N ARG A 41 -8.71 3.88 3.00
CA ARG A 41 -9.22 3.83 1.62
C ARG A 41 -10.03 2.56 1.36
N LEU A 42 -9.61 1.41 1.90
CA LEU A 42 -10.36 0.15 1.77
C LEU A 42 -11.68 0.19 2.54
N GLU A 43 -11.72 0.82 3.72
CA GLU A 43 -12.95 1.04 4.48
C GLU A 43 -13.95 1.89 3.69
N GLU A 44 -13.50 3.00 3.09
CA GLU A 44 -14.35 3.86 2.25
C GLU A 44 -14.90 3.14 1.02
N LEU A 45 -14.13 2.21 0.46
CA LEU A 45 -14.55 1.36 -0.65
C LEU A 45 -15.46 0.19 -0.21
N GLY A 46 -15.67 0.01 1.10
CA GLY A 46 -16.45 -1.09 1.66
C GLY A 46 -15.78 -2.46 1.50
N ILE A 47 -14.44 -2.49 1.39
CA ILE A 47 -13.66 -3.71 1.18
C ILE A 47 -13.16 -4.23 2.54
N PRO A 48 -13.62 -5.41 3.00
CA PRO A 48 -13.12 -5.95 4.26
C PRO A 48 -11.65 -6.36 4.13
N PHE A 49 -10.87 -6.00 5.13
CA PHE A 49 -9.46 -6.36 5.24
C PHE A 49 -9.11 -6.70 6.68
N GLU A 50 -7.96 -7.33 6.84
CA GLU A 50 -7.30 -7.56 8.11
C GLU A 50 -5.83 -7.12 8.02
N LEU A 51 -5.27 -6.76 9.17
CA LEU A 51 -3.85 -6.46 9.32
C LEU A 51 -3.16 -7.67 9.93
N THR A 52 -2.10 -8.14 9.28
CA THR A 52 -1.24 -9.18 9.86
C THR A 52 -0.35 -8.58 10.96
N ARG A 53 0.26 -9.45 11.80
CA ARG A 53 1.24 -9.01 12.82
C ARG A 53 2.45 -8.26 12.24
N ARG A 54 2.71 -8.38 10.94
CA ARG A 54 3.80 -7.69 10.22
C ARG A 54 3.34 -6.41 9.50
N GLY A 55 2.10 -5.97 9.70
CA GLY A 55 1.56 -4.75 9.08
C GLY A 55 1.10 -4.93 7.62
N THR A 56 1.17 -6.15 7.06
CA THR A 56 0.60 -6.42 5.72
C THR A 56 -0.92 -6.35 5.77
N ILE A 57 -1.51 -5.67 4.79
CA ILE A 57 -2.96 -5.60 4.57
C ILE A 57 -3.37 -6.82 3.72
N ARG A 58 -4.34 -7.60 4.21
CA ARG A 58 -4.98 -8.66 3.43
C ARG A 58 -6.46 -8.36 3.27
N ALA A 59 -6.84 -7.93 2.07
CA ALA A 59 -8.22 -7.64 1.69
C ALA A 59 -8.81 -8.80 0.86
N THR A 60 -10.07 -9.16 1.10
CA THR A 60 -10.75 -10.24 0.35
C THR A 60 -12.08 -9.75 -0.19
N LEU A 61 -12.16 -9.59 -1.52
CA LEU A 61 -13.40 -9.37 -2.24
C LEU A 61 -14.02 -10.71 -2.63
N LYS A 62 -15.22 -11.02 -2.12
CA LYS A 62 -15.94 -12.25 -2.47
C LYS A 62 -16.47 -12.16 -3.91
N GLY A 63 -15.96 -13.05 -4.77
CA GLY A 63 -16.46 -13.22 -6.13
C GLY A 63 -17.72 -14.09 -6.19
N LYS A 64 -18.31 -14.20 -7.39
CA LYS A 64 -19.43 -15.12 -7.67
C LYS A 64 -19.08 -16.59 -7.45
N GLN A 65 -17.79 -16.93 -7.56
CA GLN A 65 -17.25 -18.26 -7.39
C GLN A 65 -16.13 -18.18 -6.34
N ASN A 66 -16.14 -19.11 -5.38
CA ASN A 66 -15.21 -19.12 -4.25
C ASN A 66 -13.88 -19.84 -4.52
N SER A 67 -13.73 -20.52 -5.66
CA SER A 67 -12.49 -21.22 -6.02
C SER A 67 -12.43 -21.44 -7.54
N PRO A 68 -11.26 -21.29 -8.18
CA PRO A 68 -9.96 -21.00 -7.59
C PRO A 68 -9.83 -19.56 -7.08
N ASP A 69 -9.03 -19.38 -6.03
CA ASP A 69 -8.69 -18.06 -5.51
C ASP A 69 -7.79 -17.30 -6.48
N ARG A 70 -7.95 -15.97 -6.51
CA ARG A 70 -7.11 -15.06 -7.30
C ARG A 70 -6.58 -13.98 -6.37
N ALA A 71 -5.27 -13.75 -6.42
CA ALA A 71 -4.59 -12.75 -5.62
C ALA A 71 -3.93 -11.70 -6.51
N VAL A 72 -4.06 -10.44 -6.11
CA VAL A 72 -3.27 -9.32 -6.61
C VAL A 72 -2.47 -8.80 -5.42
N SER A 73 -1.16 -8.61 -5.62
CA SER A 73 -0.27 -8.11 -4.58
C SER A 73 0.45 -6.87 -5.08
N ALA A 74 0.55 -5.87 -4.21
CA ALA A 74 1.34 -4.67 -4.39
C ALA A 74 2.05 -4.35 -3.07
N HIS A 75 3.23 -3.75 -3.15
CA HIS A 75 4.00 -3.35 -1.99
C HIS A 75 3.81 -1.85 -1.71
N LEU A 76 3.85 -1.46 -0.44
CA LEU A 76 3.67 -0.08 0.02
C LEU A 76 4.98 0.58 0.43
N ASP A 77 6.01 -0.22 0.65
CA ASP A 77 7.30 0.25 1.07
C ASP A 77 8.07 0.90 -0.09
N THR A 78 8.86 1.91 0.25
CA THR A 78 9.75 2.59 -0.67
C THR A 78 11.20 2.30 -0.32
N ILE A 79 12.09 2.46 -1.29
CA ILE A 79 13.52 2.57 -1.01
C ILE A 79 13.75 3.81 -0.14
N GLY A 80 14.67 3.71 0.80
CA GLY A 80 15.05 4.79 1.69
C GLY A 80 16.49 4.64 2.14
N ALA A 81 16.82 5.26 3.28
CA ALA A 81 18.10 5.10 3.93
C ALA A 81 17.93 5.20 5.44
N SER A 82 18.79 4.50 6.17
CA SER A 82 18.86 4.55 7.64
C SER A 82 20.15 5.21 8.10
N VAL A 83 20.08 5.97 9.19
CA VAL A 83 21.28 6.54 9.83
C VAL A 83 22.11 5.40 10.41
N ARG A 84 23.38 5.35 9.99
CA ARG A 84 24.37 4.37 10.47
C ARG A 84 25.30 4.94 11.52
N GLU A 85 25.65 6.22 11.41
CA GLU A 85 26.64 6.87 12.27
C GLU A 85 26.42 8.38 12.33
N VAL A 86 26.69 8.98 13.48
CA VAL A 86 26.89 10.43 13.61
C VAL A 86 28.40 10.67 13.69
N LYS A 87 28.96 11.31 12.67
CA LYS A 87 30.40 11.59 12.59
C LYS A 87 30.81 12.65 13.62
N ASP A 88 32.11 12.73 13.92
CA ASP A 88 32.67 13.74 14.85
C ASP A 88 32.31 15.20 14.48
N ASN A 89 32.04 15.47 13.20
CA ASN A 89 31.62 16.78 12.71
C ASN A 89 30.09 17.00 12.70
N GLY A 90 29.31 16.09 13.30
CA GLY A 90 27.85 16.13 13.39
C GLY A 90 27.10 15.71 12.14
N ARG A 91 27.77 15.37 11.03
CA ARG A 91 27.09 14.86 9.82
C ARG A 91 26.71 13.39 9.97
N LEU A 92 25.61 13.00 9.35
CA LEU A 92 25.13 11.62 9.35
C LEU A 92 25.78 10.80 8.23
N ALA A 93 26.19 9.57 8.55
CA ALA A 93 26.43 8.53 7.55
C ALA A 93 25.14 7.70 7.38
N LEU A 94 24.81 7.35 6.13
CA LEU A 94 23.61 6.58 5.81
C LEU A 94 23.99 5.19 5.29
N ALA A 95 23.10 4.22 5.50
CA ALA A 95 23.09 2.93 4.85
C ALA A 95 21.80 2.78 4.02
N ALA A 96 21.90 2.07 2.90
CA ALA A 96 20.75 1.65 2.11
C ALA A 96 20.05 0.45 2.77
#